data_AF-A0A6J8BS90-F1
#
_entry.id   AF-A0A6J8BS90-F1
#
_cell.length_a   1.000
_cell.length_b   1.000
_cell.length_c   1.000
_cell.angle_alpha   90.00
_cell.angle_beta   90.00
_cell.angle_gamma   90.00
#
_symmetry.space_group_name_H-M   'P 1'
#
loop_
_entity.id
_entity.type
_entity.pdbx_description
1 polymer ?
#
loop_
_entity_poly.entity_id
_entity_poly.type
_entity_poly.pdbx_seq_one_letter_code
_entity_poly.pdbx_strand_id
1 'polypeptide(L)'
;MFIYLEWLCLVWNSSDVSISISDRRIDDTRISLVDISNNFPNFPARKLAQVTGKVISMCPVMGNVTSVMTRYLHWAIENRVKWDLKLTLECPDCVFNELRFWLNNIKRFNRKYLAGYSFPHVLVYSDVSKVAAGAYSIDINSNIFHQMWTLQES
;
A
#
# COMPACT_ATOMS: atom_id res chain seq x y z
N MET A 1 31.33 -3.22 -7.17
CA MET A 1 31.25 -2.53 -5.86
C MET A 1 29.78 -2.49 -5.48
N PHE A 2 29.36 -3.27 -4.47
CA PHE A 2 27.98 -3.25 -4.00
C PHE A 2 27.83 -2.17 -2.94
N ILE A 3 26.88 -1.27 -3.13
CA ILE A 3 26.55 -0.19 -2.19
C ILE A 3 25.41 -0.67 -1.30
N TYR A 4 25.65 -0.64 0.01
CA TYR A 4 24.66 -0.78 1.07
C TYR A 4 24.56 0.58 1.77
N LEU A 5 23.40 1.22 1.70
CA LEU A 5 23.17 2.55 2.30
C LEU A 5 21.96 2.48 3.21
N GLU A 6 22.12 2.90 4.47
CA GLU A 6 21.00 3.17 5.37
C GLU A 6 20.84 4.69 5.54
N TRP A 7 19.69 5.22 5.16
CA TRP A 7 19.35 6.63 5.33
C TRP A 7 17.89 6.77 5.78
N LEU A 8 17.62 7.47 6.89
CA LEU A 8 16.28 7.57 7.51
C LEU A 8 15.59 6.20 7.74
N CYS A 9 16.37 5.16 8.06
CA CYS A 9 15.92 3.77 8.18
C CYS A 9 15.41 3.13 6.86
N LEU A 10 15.71 3.72 5.70
CA LEU A 10 15.60 3.05 4.40
C LEU A 10 16.92 2.41 4.07
N VAL A 11 16.89 1.12 3.74
CA VAL A 11 18.04 0.32 3.35
C VAL A 11 17.98 0.08 1.84
N TRP A 12 19.01 0.55 1.15
CA TRP A 12 19.21 0.35 -0.28
C TRP A 12 20.14 -0.83 -0.51
N ASN A 13 19.67 -1.82 -1.26
CA ASN A 13 20.47 -2.95 -1.69
C ASN A 13 20.63 -2.91 -3.21
N SER A 14 21.82 -2.49 -3.64
CA SER A 14 22.18 -2.40 -5.06
C SER A 14 22.34 -3.75 -5.75
N SER A 15 22.65 -4.83 -5.01
CA SER A 15 22.78 -6.18 -5.57
C SER A 15 21.44 -6.69 -6.11
N ASP A 16 20.36 -6.38 -5.39
CA ASP A 16 18.99 -6.79 -5.73
C ASP A 16 18.17 -5.67 -6.37
N VAL A 17 18.76 -4.49 -6.55
CA VAL A 17 18.08 -3.25 -6.99
C VAL A 17 16.78 -3.05 -6.21
N SER A 18 16.87 -3.08 -4.89
CA SER A 18 15.71 -3.06 -4.00
C SER A 18 15.88 -2.08 -2.84
N ILE A 19 14.75 -1.62 -2.30
CA ILE A 19 14.67 -0.83 -1.08
C ILE A 19 13.86 -1.58 -0.03
N SER A 20 14.25 -1.40 1.23
CA SER A 20 13.59 -1.97 2.40
C SER A 20 13.66 -0.99 3.58
N ILE A 21 12.88 -1.23 4.62
CA ILE A 21 12.97 -0.54 5.91
C ILE A 21 13.95 -1.33 6.80
N SER A 22 14.78 -0.65 7.59
CA SER A 22 15.72 -1.34 8.48
C SER A 22 15.00 -2.17 9.55
N ASP A 23 15.57 -3.33 9.89
CA ASP A 23 14.99 -4.27 10.85
C ASP A 23 14.73 -3.60 12.21
N ARG A 24 15.63 -2.72 12.64
CA ARG A 24 15.46 -1.91 13.85
C ARG A 24 14.13 -1.15 13.87
N ARG A 25 13.75 -0.53 12.75
CA ARG A 25 12.49 0.22 12.64
C ARG A 25 11.28 -0.70 12.55
N ILE A 26 11.42 -1.84 11.87
CA ILE A 26 10.36 -2.86 11.80
C ILE A 26 10.07 -3.43 13.19
N ASP A 27 11.11 -3.79 13.94
CA ASP A 27 10.96 -4.38 15.28
C ASP A 27 10.42 -3.35 16.29
N ASP A 28 10.88 -2.09 16.25
CA ASP A 28 10.29 -1.00 17.07
C ASP A 28 8.80 -0.80 16.78
N THR A 29 8.40 -0.82 15.50
CA THR A 29 6.99 -0.72 15.12
C THR A 29 6.19 -1.94 15.59
N ARG A 30 6.76 -3.15 15.45
CA ARG A 30 6.13 -4.39 15.92
C ARG A 30 5.92 -4.39 17.43
N ILE A 31 6.91 -3.94 18.22
CA ILE A 31 6.77 -3.79 19.68
C ILE A 31 5.61 -2.85 20.00
N SER A 32 5.53 -1.72 19.30
CA SER A 32 4.46 -0.73 19.50
C SER A 32 3.07 -1.29 19.13
N LEU A 33 2.98 -2.09 18.05
CA LEU A 33 1.74 -2.78 17.65
C LEU A 33 1.30 -3.83 18.68
N VAL A 34 2.26 -4.59 19.25
CA VAL A 34 1.98 -5.57 20.32
C VAL A 34 1.48 -4.87 21.57
N ASP A 35 2.10 -3.76 21.97
CA ASP A 35 1.64 -2.97 23.11
C ASP A 35 0.18 -2.50 22.96
N ILE A 36 -0.18 -1.94 21.80
CA ILE A 36 -1.56 -1.53 21.54
C ILE A 36 -2.51 -2.72 21.52
N SER A 37 -2.10 -3.83 20.89
CA SER A 37 -2.96 -5.02 20.76
C SER A 37 -3.23 -5.68 22.11
N ASN A 38 -2.24 -5.74 23.00
CA ASN A 38 -2.40 -6.26 24.36
C ASN A 38 -3.28 -5.37 25.23
N ASN A 39 -3.25 -4.05 25.00
CA ASN A 39 -4.08 -3.09 25.71
C ASN A 39 -5.43 -2.83 25.01
N PHE A 40 -5.77 -3.55 23.95
CA PHE A 40 -6.99 -3.29 23.18
C PHE A 40 -8.25 -3.61 24.02
N PRO A 41 -9.31 -2.78 24.00
CA PRO A 41 -9.48 -1.49 23.32
C PRO A 41 -9.08 -0.26 24.18
N ASN A 42 -8.36 -0.47 25.28
CA ASN A 42 -8.05 0.53 26.30
C ASN A 42 -6.66 1.18 26.10
N PHE A 43 -6.55 2.10 25.15
CA PHE A 43 -5.34 2.90 24.93
C PHE A 43 -5.67 4.37 24.62
N PRO A 44 -4.74 5.30 24.89
CA PRO A 44 -4.92 6.71 24.56
C PRO A 44 -4.80 6.94 23.05
N ALA A 45 -5.48 7.95 22.54
CA ALA A 45 -5.44 8.35 21.12
C ALA A 45 -4.00 8.57 20.62
N ARG A 46 -3.13 9.15 21.46
CA ARG A 46 -1.73 9.40 21.16
C ARG A 46 -0.96 8.12 20.81
N LYS A 47 -1.19 7.03 21.55
CA LYS A 47 -0.51 5.76 21.27
C LYS A 47 -0.94 5.21 19.90
N LEU A 48 -2.24 5.23 19.61
CA LEU A 48 -2.75 4.80 18.30
C LEU A 48 -2.15 5.64 17.16
N ALA A 49 -2.14 6.96 17.32
CA ALA A 49 -1.56 7.87 16.33
C ALA A 49 -0.06 7.65 16.09
N GLN A 50 0.71 7.38 17.15
CA GLN A 50 2.14 7.05 17.02
C GLN A 50 2.36 5.80 16.17
N VAL A 51 1.61 4.71 16.44
CA VAL A 51 1.74 3.46 15.71
C VAL A 51 1.27 3.59 14.27
N THR A 52 0.13 4.24 14.05
CA THR A 52 -0.38 4.54 12.70
C THR A 52 0.63 5.36 11.90
N GLY A 53 1.23 6.39 12.51
CA GLY A 53 2.28 7.20 11.87
C GLY A 53 3.53 6.39 11.51
N LYS A 54 3.97 5.49 12.41
CA LYS A 54 5.09 4.56 12.12
C LYS A 54 4.79 3.70 10.89
N VAL A 55 3.59 3.13 10.79
CA VAL A 55 3.18 2.31 9.64
C VAL A 55 3.17 3.12 8.34
N ILE A 56 2.50 4.27 8.33
CA ILE A 56 2.34 5.10 7.12
C ILE A 56 3.67 5.64 6.61
N SER A 57 4.58 5.97 7.51
CA SER A 57 5.90 6.43 7.14
C SER A 57 6.73 5.39 6.36
N MET A 58 6.31 4.11 6.32
CA MET A 58 6.92 3.05 5.51
C MET A 58 6.36 2.96 4.09
N CYS A 59 5.41 3.84 3.72
CA CYS A 59 4.81 3.93 2.39
C CYS A 59 5.82 3.88 1.22
N PRO A 60 7.03 4.48 1.28
CA PRO A 60 7.99 4.40 0.17
C PRO A 60 8.35 2.96 -0.24
N VAL A 61 8.39 2.03 0.72
CA VAL A 61 8.68 0.61 0.52
C VAL A 61 7.38 -0.18 0.36
N MET A 62 6.44 -0.03 1.28
CA MET A 62 5.26 -0.89 1.36
C MET A 62 4.13 -0.47 0.40
N GLY A 63 4.17 0.77 -0.11
CA GLY A 63 3.18 1.31 -1.04
C GLY A 63 1.82 1.61 -0.40
N ASN A 64 0.80 1.74 -1.24
CA ASN A 64 -0.54 2.21 -0.83
C ASN A 64 -1.24 1.33 0.22
N VAL A 65 -0.79 0.09 0.42
CA VAL A 65 -1.31 -0.78 1.48
C VAL A 65 -1.17 -0.13 2.85
N THR A 66 -0.16 0.71 3.06
CA THR A 66 0.00 1.45 4.32
C THR A 66 -1.15 2.39 4.58
N SER A 67 -1.68 3.07 3.57
CA SER A 67 -2.83 3.96 3.69
C SER A 67 -4.13 3.17 3.83
N VAL A 68 -4.34 2.15 2.97
CA VAL A 68 -5.59 1.38 2.91
C VAL A 68 -5.83 0.59 4.21
N MET A 69 -4.78 0.03 4.80
CA MET A 69 -4.86 -0.82 6.00
C MET A 69 -4.61 -0.05 7.30
N THR A 70 -4.65 1.28 7.26
CA THR A 70 -4.71 2.13 8.46
C THR A 70 -5.91 3.06 8.44
N ARG A 71 -6.89 2.84 7.57
CA ARG A 71 -8.04 3.75 7.40
C ARG A 71 -8.92 3.76 8.64
N TYR A 72 -9.20 2.60 9.22
CA TYR A 72 -9.96 2.52 10.46
C TYR A 72 -9.14 3.02 11.65
N LEU A 73 -7.82 2.83 11.66
CA LEU A 73 -6.95 3.45 12.67
C LEU A 73 -7.05 4.99 12.60
N HIS A 74 -6.99 5.58 11.40
CA HIS A 74 -7.16 7.02 11.20
C HIS A 74 -8.53 7.50 11.61
N TRP A 75 -9.58 6.80 11.19
CA TRP A 75 -10.95 7.16 11.54
C TRP A 75 -11.15 7.17 13.05
N ALA A 76 -10.64 6.15 13.74
CA ALA A 76 -10.61 6.10 15.20
C ALA A 76 -9.84 7.28 15.81
N ILE A 77 -8.67 7.61 15.27
CA ILE A 77 -7.88 8.78 15.73
C ILE A 77 -8.65 10.08 15.53
N GLU A 78 -9.32 10.30 14.39
CA GLU A 78 -10.05 11.54 14.13
C GLU A 78 -11.26 11.73 15.04
N ASN A 79 -11.90 10.64 15.46
CA ASN A 79 -13.00 10.66 16.44
C ASN A 79 -12.54 10.83 17.90
N ARG A 80 -11.26 11.09 18.16
CA ARG A 80 -10.74 11.29 19.52
C ARG A 80 -11.31 12.55 20.18
N VAL A 81 -11.62 12.46 21.48
CA VAL A 81 -11.97 13.64 22.29
C VAL A 81 -10.72 14.39 22.75
N LYS A 82 -9.70 13.67 23.24
CA LYS A 82 -8.40 14.19 23.70
C LYS A 82 -7.28 13.20 23.39
N TRP A 83 -6.05 13.69 23.30
CA TRP A 83 -4.88 12.86 22.96
C TRP A 83 -4.53 11.81 24.01
N ASP A 84 -4.59 12.19 25.29
CA ASP A 84 -4.14 11.35 26.41
C ASP A 84 -5.30 10.66 27.15
N LEU A 85 -6.52 10.79 26.62
CA LEU A 85 -7.69 10.07 27.11
C LEU A 85 -7.86 8.76 26.32
N LYS A 86 -8.45 7.76 26.97
CA LYS A 86 -8.90 6.53 26.32
C LYS A 86 -9.74 6.85 25.09
N LEU A 87 -9.45 6.15 24.00
CA LEU A 87 -10.16 6.31 22.75
C LEU A 87 -11.49 5.53 22.76
N THR A 88 -12.56 6.16 22.30
CA THR A 88 -13.86 5.51 22.07
C THR A 88 -13.88 5.01 20.62
N LEU A 89 -13.93 3.69 20.45
CA LEU A 89 -13.91 3.05 19.12
C LEU A 89 -15.34 2.82 18.63
N GLU A 90 -15.71 3.45 17.52
CA GLU A 90 -17.01 3.23 16.86
C GLU A 90 -17.08 1.87 16.15
N CYS A 91 -15.99 1.42 15.53
CA CYS A 91 -15.84 0.05 15.03
C CYS A 91 -14.60 -0.64 15.64
N PRO A 92 -14.70 -1.25 16.84
CA PRO A 92 -13.59 -1.96 17.46
C PRO A 92 -13.03 -3.09 16.58
N ASP A 93 -13.90 -3.91 15.97
CA ASP A 93 -13.47 -5.05 15.16
C ASP A 93 -12.68 -4.62 13.92
N CYS A 94 -13.09 -3.51 13.28
CA CYS A 94 -12.37 -2.95 12.13
C CYS A 94 -10.93 -2.54 12.52
N VAL A 95 -10.78 -1.86 13.65
CA VAL A 95 -9.49 -1.40 14.18
C VAL A 95 -8.63 -2.60 14.59
N PHE A 96 -9.22 -3.58 15.26
CA PHE A 96 -8.51 -4.80 15.64
C PHE A 96 -8.02 -5.59 14.43
N ASN A 97 -8.83 -5.68 13.36
CA ASN A 97 -8.44 -6.34 12.12
C ASN A 97 -7.26 -5.64 11.42
N GLU A 98 -7.23 -4.30 11.40
CA GLU A 98 -6.08 -3.55 10.88
C GLU A 98 -4.81 -3.74 11.73
N LEU A 99 -4.92 -3.69 13.06
CA LEU A 99 -3.78 -3.96 13.97
C LEU A 99 -3.23 -5.38 13.75
N ARG A 100 -4.11 -6.38 13.67
CA ARG A 100 -3.74 -7.78 13.43
C ARG A 100 -3.11 -7.96 12.05
N PHE A 101 -3.65 -7.28 11.02
CA PHE A 101 -3.07 -7.29 9.69
C PHE A 101 -1.61 -6.82 9.72
N TRP A 102 -1.32 -5.70 10.38
CA TRP A 102 0.05 -5.19 10.46
C TRP A 102 0.98 -6.10 11.27
N LEU A 103 0.54 -6.62 12.42
CA LEU A 103 1.32 -7.58 13.21
C LEU A 103 1.78 -8.81 12.40
N ASN A 104 0.90 -9.30 11.52
CA ASN A 104 1.16 -10.49 10.72
C ASN A 104 1.99 -10.20 9.46
N ASN A 105 1.87 -9.01 8.88
CA ASN A 105 2.39 -8.75 7.53
C ASN A 105 3.51 -7.72 7.44
N ILE A 106 3.83 -6.98 8.51
CA ILE A 106 4.81 -5.87 8.46
C ILE A 106 6.20 -6.30 7.94
N LYS A 107 6.68 -7.49 8.33
CA LYS A 107 7.95 -8.06 7.82
C LYS A 107 7.83 -8.51 6.36
N ARG A 108 6.66 -9.05 5.98
CA ARG A 108 6.41 -9.58 4.63
C ARG A 108 6.41 -8.48 3.57
N PHE A 109 5.89 -7.31 3.89
CA PHE A 109 5.86 -6.16 2.97
C PHE A 109 7.18 -5.38 2.93
N ASN A 110 8.18 -5.76 3.74
CA ASN A 110 9.42 -5.00 3.91
C ASN A 110 10.44 -5.21 2.77
N ARG A 111 9.98 -5.17 1.51
CA ARG A 111 10.87 -5.21 0.34
C ARG A 111 10.16 -4.67 -0.88
N LYS A 112 10.82 -3.79 -1.60
CA LYS A 112 10.36 -3.29 -2.90
C LYS A 112 11.50 -3.34 -3.91
N TYR A 113 11.31 -4.14 -4.96
CA TYR A 113 12.20 -4.15 -6.10
C TYR A 113 11.95 -2.90 -6.94
N LEU A 114 13.04 -2.18 -7.25
CA LEU A 114 13.00 -0.98 -8.09
C LEU A 114 13.14 -1.34 -9.58
N ALA A 115 13.84 -2.44 -9.86
CA ALA A 115 13.90 -3.04 -11.18
C ALA A 115 13.05 -4.32 -11.17
N GLY A 116 11.83 -4.20 -11.68
CA GLY A 116 10.97 -5.33 -12.00
C GLY A 116 10.62 -5.28 -13.48
N TYR A 117 10.47 -6.43 -14.11
CA TYR A 117 9.98 -6.57 -15.47
C TYR A 117 8.61 -5.88 -15.57
N SER A 118 8.57 -4.64 -16.07
CA SER A 118 7.31 -4.04 -16.49
C SER A 118 6.88 -4.82 -17.72
N PHE A 119 5.73 -5.50 -17.65
CA PHE A 119 5.05 -5.91 -18.88
C PHE A 119 4.97 -4.68 -19.80
N PRO A 120 5.25 -4.81 -21.11
CA PRO A 120 5.08 -3.69 -22.01
C PRO A 120 3.65 -3.16 -21.85
N HIS A 121 3.52 -1.94 -21.36
CA HIS A 121 2.23 -1.26 -21.33
C HIS A 121 1.85 -1.00 -22.79
N VAL A 122 0.84 -1.73 -23.28
CA VAL A 122 0.29 -1.51 -24.61
C VAL A 122 -0.77 -0.40 -24.50
N LEU A 123 -0.54 0.73 -25.15
CA LEU A 123 -1.51 1.81 -25.22
C LEU A 123 -2.42 1.56 -26.43
N VAL A 124 -3.73 1.41 -26.22
CA VAL A 124 -4.69 1.15 -27.31
C VAL A 124 -5.60 2.35 -27.51
N TYR A 125 -5.68 2.85 -28.74
CA TYR A 125 -6.73 3.78 -29.16
C TYR A 125 -7.82 3.00 -29.85
N SER A 126 -9.06 3.18 -29.42
CA SER A 126 -10.23 2.59 -30.07
C SER A 126 -11.26 3.65 -30.38
N ASP A 127 -11.88 3.56 -31.53
CA ASP A 127 -13.02 4.37 -31.92
C ASP A 127 -14.16 3.49 -32.46
N VAL A 128 -15.39 3.91 -32.19
CA VAL A 128 -16.59 3.15 -32.56
C VAL A 128 -17.61 4.09 -33.16
N SER A 129 -18.14 3.69 -34.32
CA SER A 129 -19.17 4.40 -35.07
C SER A 129 -20.43 3.55 -35.24
N LYS A 130 -21.49 4.15 -35.78
CA LYS A 130 -22.75 3.46 -36.12
C LYS A 130 -22.57 2.33 -37.15
N VAL A 131 -21.46 2.30 -37.89
CA VAL A 131 -21.24 1.36 -39.01
C VAL A 131 -20.06 0.41 -38.81
N ALA A 132 -19.11 0.75 -37.94
CA ALA A 132 -17.90 -0.04 -37.72
C ALA A 132 -17.18 0.34 -36.41
N ALA A 133 -16.28 -0.53 -35.98
CA ALA A 133 -15.32 -0.31 -34.89
C ALA A 133 -13.87 -0.46 -35.39
N GLY A 134 -12.95 0.29 -34.78
CA GLY A 134 -11.52 0.21 -35.06
C GLY A 134 -10.69 0.37 -33.79
N ALA A 135 -9.54 -0.28 -33.74
CA ALA A 135 -8.57 -0.09 -32.68
C ALA A 135 -7.12 -0.20 -33.19
N TYR A 136 -6.23 0.55 -32.56
CA TYR A 136 -4.80 0.59 -32.85
C TYR A 136 -4.00 0.52 -31.56
N SER A 137 -3.08 -0.43 -31.46
CA SER A 137 -2.16 -0.52 -30.32
C SER A 137 -0.82 0.16 -30.64
N ILE A 138 -0.35 1.02 -29.73
CA ILE A 138 1.06 1.40 -29.62
C ILE A 138 1.75 0.31 -28.80
N ASP A 139 2.23 -0.71 -29.49
CA ASP A 139 3.17 -1.72 -29.01
C ASP A 139 4.32 -1.89 -30.01
N ILE A 140 5.32 -2.72 -29.67
CA ILE A 140 6.46 -3.03 -30.55
C ILE A 140 6.00 -3.60 -31.90
N ASN A 141 4.82 -4.22 -31.96
CA ASN A 141 4.27 -4.88 -33.15
C ASN A 141 3.13 -4.11 -33.85
N SER A 142 2.66 -2.99 -33.28
CA SER A 142 1.63 -2.11 -33.84
C SER A 142 0.41 -2.84 -34.42
N ASN A 143 -0.31 -3.61 -33.59
CA ASN A 143 -1.49 -4.35 -34.04
C ASN A 143 -2.64 -3.41 -34.43
N ILE A 144 -3.29 -3.72 -35.55
CA ILE A 144 -4.44 -2.99 -36.09
C ILE A 144 -5.65 -3.91 -36.08
N PHE A 145 -6.77 -3.44 -35.53
CA PHE A 145 -8.06 -4.12 -35.54
C PHE A 145 -9.11 -3.26 -36.25
N HIS A 146 -9.90 -3.88 -37.13
CA HIS A 146 -11.04 -3.25 -37.79
C HIS A 146 -12.17 -4.27 -37.94
N GLN A 147 -13.40 -3.87 -37.63
CA GLN A 147 -14.59 -4.69 -37.80
C GLN A 147 -15.76 -3.83 -38.28
N MET A 148 -16.45 -4.29 -39.33
CA MET A 148 -17.77 -3.75 -39.71
C MET A 148 -18.86 -4.51 -38.96
N TRP A 149 -19.94 -3.83 -38.60
CA TRP A 149 -21.07 -4.50 -37.97
C TRP A 149 -21.73 -5.49 -38.93
N THR A 150 -22.05 -6.67 -38.42
CA THR A 150 -22.92 -7.61 -39.14
C THR A 150 -24.38 -7.26 -38.88
N LEU A 151 -25.30 -7.74 -39.73
CA LEU A 151 -26.75 -7.51 -39.58
C LEU A 151 -27.33 -8.05 -38.26
N GLN A 152 -26.58 -8.87 -37.52
CA GLN A 152 -26.94 -9.37 -36.19
C GLN A 152 -26.48 -8.44 -35.05
N GLU A 153 -25.52 -7.55 -35.33
CA GLU A 153 -24.85 -6.68 -34.37
C GLU A 153 -25.23 -5.19 -34.55
N SER A 154 -26.01 -4.86 -35.59
CA SER A 154 -26.47 -3.51 -35.95
C SER A 154 -27.86 -3.16 -35.42
#